data_AF-A0A0C3BQJ7-F1
#
_entry.id   AF-A0A0C3BQJ7-F1
#
_cell.length_a   1.000
_cell.length_b   1.000
_cell.length_c   1.000
_cell.angle_alpha   90.00
_cell.angle_beta   90.00
_cell.angle_gamma   90.00
#
_symmetry.space_group_name_H-M   'P 1'
#
loop_
_entity.id
_entity.type
_entity.pdbx_description
1 polymer ?
#
loop_
_entity_poly.entity_id
_entity_poly.type
_entity_poly.pdbx_seq_one_letter_code
_entity_poly.pdbx_strand_id
1 'polypeptide(L)' 'PTAFEMKKKNEKFANDARAGKKPTKLSHQDRLAKRSPISLWALGIVLFVVVGGVVFELVRIIFL' A
#
# COMPACT_ATOMS: atom_id res chain seq x y z
N PRO A 1 -7.52 -28.83 -11.57
CA PRO A 1 -7.49 -28.03 -12.81
C PRO A 1 -6.29 -28.46 -13.65
N THR A 2 -6.50 -28.77 -14.92
CA THR A 2 -5.41 -29.18 -15.83
C THR A 2 -4.67 -27.95 -16.37
N ALA A 3 -3.42 -28.12 -16.83
CA ALA A 3 -2.60 -27.01 -17.34
C ALA A 3 -3.28 -26.25 -18.50
N PHE A 4 -4.09 -26.95 -19.30
CA PHE A 4 -4.87 -26.36 -20.38
C PHE A 4 -5.93 -25.37 -19.88
N GLU A 5 -6.65 -25.74 -18.81
CA GLU A 5 -7.65 -24.86 -18.19
C GLU A 5 -7.01 -23.59 -17.60
N MET A 6 -5.78 -23.71 -17.06
CA MET A 6 -5.04 -22.56 -16.53
C MET A 6 -4.64 -21.59 -17.65
N LYS A 7 -4.14 -22.11 -18.79
CA LYS A 7 -3.80 -21.28 -19.96
C LYS A 7 -5.03 -20.53 -20.49
N LYS A 8 -6.16 -21.22 -20.65
CA LYS A 8 -7.42 -20.61 -21.12
C LYS A 8 -7.91 -19.50 -20.18
N LYS A 9 -7.76 -19.69 -18.86
CA LYS A 9 -8.13 -18.66 -17.87
C LYS A 9 -7.19 -17.44 -17.92
N ASN A 10 -5.89 -17.64 -18.09
CA ASN A 10 -4.92 -16.55 -18.24
C ASN A 10 -5.15 -15.73 -19.52
N GLU A 11 -5.43 -16.41 -20.64
CA GLU A 11 -5.70 -15.75 -21.91
C GLU A 11 -6.98 -14.91 -21.84
N LYS A 12 -8.04 -15.44 -21.21
CA LYS A 12 -9.27 -14.68 -20.95
C LYS A 12 -9.01 -13.44 -20.07
N PHE A 13 -8.23 -13.60 -18.99
CA PHE A 13 -7.87 -12.49 -18.11
C PHE A 13 -7.06 -11.41 -18.86
N ALA A 14 -6.10 -11.82 -19.70
CA ALA A 14 -5.30 -10.89 -20.50
C ALA A 14 -6.16 -10.12 -21.51
N ASN A 15 -7.10 -10.79 -22.19
CA ASN A 15 -8.02 -10.13 -23.12
C ASN A 15 -9.00 -9.18 -22.41
N ASP A 16 -9.54 -9.58 -21.26
CA ASP A 16 -10.44 -8.72 -20.47
C ASP A 16 -9.69 -7.49 -19.91
N ALA A 17 -8.44 -7.64 -19.49
CA ALA A 17 -7.59 -6.54 -19.07
C ALA A 17 -7.26 -5.58 -20.22
N ARG A 18 -6.95 -6.10 -21.42
CA ARG A 18 -6.74 -5.29 -22.63
C ARG A 18 -8.00 -4.55 -23.08
N ALA A 19 -9.17 -5.15 -22.89
CA ALA A 19 -10.47 -4.54 -23.20
C ALA A 19 -10.90 -3.48 -22.17
N GLY A 20 -10.07 -3.17 -21.15
CA GLY A 20 -10.36 -2.14 -20.15
C GLY A 20 -11.44 -2.53 -19.14
N LYS A 21 -11.88 -3.80 -19.10
CA LYS A 21 -12.81 -4.26 -18.08
C LYS A 21 -12.07 -4.29 -16.74
N LYS A 22 -12.66 -3.71 -15.69
CA LYS A 22 -12.09 -3.78 -14.34
C LYS A 22 -11.96 -5.26 -13.94
N PRO A 23 -10.74 -5.78 -13.73
CA PRO A 23 -10.58 -7.16 -13.35
C PRO A 23 -11.19 -7.38 -11.96
N THR A 24 -12.02 -8.41 -11.82
CA THR A 24 -12.62 -8.79 -10.52
C THR A 24 -11.55 -9.26 -9.52
N LYS A 25 -10.39 -9.70 -10.03
CA LYS A 25 -9.21 -10.06 -9.23
C LYS A 25 -8.01 -9.26 -9.74
N LEU A 26 -7.49 -8.36 -8.92
CA LEU A 26 -6.24 -7.65 -9.23
C LEU A 26 -5.07 -8.64 -9.33
N SER A 27 -4.14 -8.36 -10.24
CA SER A 27 -2.85 -9.07 -10.26
C SER A 27 -2.10 -8.82 -8.96
N HIS A 28 -1.19 -9.74 -8.61
CA HIS A 28 -0.32 -9.56 -7.45
C HIS A 28 0.50 -8.25 -7.56
N GLN A 29 0.97 -7.92 -8.77
CA GLN A 29 1.65 -6.65 -9.04
C GLN A 29 0.74 -5.43 -8.78
N ASP A 30 -0.51 -5.47 -9.24
CA ASP A 30 -1.46 -4.36 -9.01
C ASP A 30 -1.78 -4.17 -7.52
N ARG A 31 -1.85 -5.26 -6.76
CA ARG A 31 -2.08 -5.20 -5.30
C ARG A 31 -0.88 -4.58 -4.60
N LEU A 32 0.33 -4.92 -5.04
CA LEU A 32 1.56 -4.39 -4.46
C LEU A 32 1.76 -2.91 -4.81
N ALA A 33 1.43 -2.51 -6.04
CA ALA A 33 1.48 -1.12 -6.50
C ALA A 33 0.51 -0.21 -5.73
N LYS A 34 -0.63 -0.73 -5.27
CA LYS A 34 -1.60 0.01 -4.44
C LYS A 34 -1.23 0.08 -2.96
N ARG A 35 -0.22 -0.67 -2.51
CA ARG A 35 0.17 -0.69 -1.11
C ARG A 35 1.10 0.49 -0.84
N SER A 36 0.78 1.28 0.19
CA SER A 36 1.71 2.29 0.70
C SER A 36 3.04 1.64 1.10
N PRO A 37 4.20 2.22 0.74
CA PRO A 37 5.51 1.73 1.17
C PRO A 37 5.74 1.93 2.67
N ILE A 38 5.02 2.86 3.30
CA ILE A 38 5.16 3.21 4.71
C ILE A 38 3.92 2.76 5.48
N SER A 39 4.14 2.07 6.60
CA SER A 39 3.07 1.68 7.50
C SER A 39 2.57 2.89 8.31
N LEU A 40 1.29 2.88 8.70
CA LEU A 40 0.72 3.92 9.57
C LEU A 40 1.48 4.07 10.89
N TRP A 41 2.02 2.97 11.42
CA TRP A 41 2.85 2.96 12.63
C TRP A 41 4.16 3.72 12.44
N ALA A 42 4.85 3.51 11.32
CA ALA A 42 6.08 4.24 11.01
C ALA A 42 5.80 5.74 10.86
N LEU A 43 4.70 6.11 10.20
CA LEU A 43 4.26 7.51 10.11
C LEU A 43 3.97 8.11 11.50
N GLY A 44 3.33 7.35 12.39
CA GLY A 44 3.04 7.76 13.76
C GLY A 44 4.30 8.04 14.59
N ILE A 45 5.34 7.21 14.46
CA ILE A 45 6.62 7.43 15.14
C ILE A 45 7.30 8.70 14.63
N VAL A 46 7.34 8.90 13.31
CA VAL A 46 7.93 10.13 12.72
C VAL A 46 7.19 11.37 13.23
N LEU A 47 5.85 11.34 13.23
CA LEU A 47 5.05 12.44 13.74
C LEU A 47 5.32 12.68 15.24
N PHE A 48 5.38 11.61 16.04
CA PHE A 48 5.68 11.70 17.46
C PHE A 48 7.07 12.30 17.73
N VAL A 49 8.10 11.95 16.95
CA VAL A 49 9.44 12.53 17.11
C VAL A 49 9.43 14.03 16.75
N VAL A 50 8.79 14.38 15.64
CA VAL A 50 8.71 15.78 15.18
C VAL A 50 7.92 16.64 16.16
N VAL A 51 6.75 16.18 16.60
CA VAL A 51 5.89 16.93 17.54
C VAL A 51 6.45 16.85 18.96
N GLY A 52 6.94 15.69 19.37
CA GLY A 52 7.49 15.44 20.70
C GLY A 52 8.73 16.27 21.00
N GLY A 53 9.59 16.50 20.00
CA GLY A 53 10.72 17.44 20.14
C GLY A 53 10.24 18.86 20.44
N VAL A 54 9.18 19.33 19.75
CA VAL A 54 8.59 20.64 20.00
C VAL A 54 7.93 20.71 21.38
N VAL A 55 7.18 19.68 21.77
CA VAL A 55 6.55 19.61 23.09
C VAL A 55 7.61 19.60 24.19
N PHE A 56 8.68 18.83 24.03
CA PHE A 56 9.80 18.82 24.97
C PHE A 56 10.47 20.19 25.10
N GLU A 57 10.71 20.87 23.98
CA GLU A 57 11.31 22.21 23.97
C GLU A 57 10.39 23.23 24.67
N LEU A 58 9.08 23.17 24.43
CA LEU A 58 8.10 24.03 25.11
C LEU A 58 8.05 23.77 26.61
N VAL A 59 8.06 22.50 27.02
CA VAL A 59 8.11 22.12 28.45
C VAL A 59 9.39 22.66 29.07
N ARG A 60 10.53 22.52 28.39
CA ARG A 60 11.79 23.09 28.86
C ARG A 60 11.67 24.60 29.04
N ILE A 61 11.21 25.35 28.04
CA ILE A 61 11.10 26.81 28.13
C ILE A 61 10.18 27.27 29.27
N ILE A 62 9.09 26.54 29.54
CA ILE A 62 8.10 26.94 30.55
C ILE A 62 8.51 26.52 31.96
N PHE A 63 9.16 25.36 32.13
CA PHE A 63 9.39 24.74 33.44
C PHE A 63 10.87 24.65 33.86
N LEU A 64 11.83 24.98 32.99
CA LEU A 64 13.28 24.87 33.25
C LEU A 64 14.04 26.15 32.89
#